data_AF-A0A1Q8Z927-F1
#
_entry.id   AF-A0A1Q8Z927-F1
#
_cell.length_a   1.000
_cell.length_b   1.000
_cell.length_c   1.000
_cell.angle_alpha   90.00
_cell.angle_beta   90.00
_cell.angle_gamma   90.00
#
_symmetry.space_group_name_H-M   'P 1'
#
loop_
_entity.id
_entity.type
_entity.pdbx_description
1 polymer ?
#
loop_
_entity_poly.entity_id
_entity_poly.type
_entity_poly.pdbx_seq_one_letter_code
_entity_poly.pdbx_strand_id
1 'polypeptide(L)' 'MDRSKVVAIITGVISLFLGIFYLVLVQMLDFRGEMQPAPVSQLPAAIYSNLPFSNQFPV' A
#
# COMPACT_ATOMS: atom_id res chain seq x y z
N MET A 1 38.29 -5.31 27.74
CA MET A 1 37.74 -5.03 26.40
C MET A 1 38.12 -3.61 26.03
N ASP A 2 38.72 -3.38 24.88
CA ASP A 2 39.09 -2.03 24.46
C ASP A 2 37.84 -1.17 24.27
N ARG A 3 37.88 0.09 24.73
CA ARG A 3 36.74 1.02 24.67
C ARG A 3 36.19 1.14 23.25
N SER A 4 37.07 1.14 22.25
CA SER A 4 36.70 1.16 20.82
C SER A 4 35.86 -0.06 20.42
N LYS A 5 36.22 -1.25 20.87
CA LYS A 5 35.50 -2.49 20.58
C LYS A 5 34.11 -2.51 21.22
N VAL A 6 33.99 -2.01 22.45
CA VAL A 6 32.71 -1.88 23.15
C VAL A 6 31.77 -0.93 22.41
N VAL A 7 32.28 0.25 22.02
CA VAL A 7 31.48 1.24 21.28
C VAL A 7 31.04 0.69 19.93
N ALA A 8 31.94 0.03 19.18
CA ALA A 8 31.59 -0.56 17.88
C ALA A 8 30.44 -1.59 17.98
N ILE A 9 30.48 -2.44 19.00
CA ILE A 9 29.42 -3.43 19.24
C ILE A 9 28.11 -2.74 19.61
N ILE A 10 28.14 -1.79 20.54
CA ILE A 10 26.94 -1.08 20.99
C ILE A 10 26.27 -0.34 19.82
N THR A 11 27.05 0.41 19.02
CA THR A 11 26.51 1.12 17.87
C THR A 11 25.95 0.17 16.82
N GLY A 12 26.59 -0.97 16.58
CA GLY A 12 26.09 -2.01 15.68
C GLY A 12 24.79 -2.65 16.16
N VAL A 13 24.65 -2.90 17.46
CA VAL A 13 23.41 -3.44 18.04
C VAL A 13 22.29 -2.39 17.97
N ILE A 14 22.60 -1.12 18.26
CA ILE A 14 21.62 -0.03 18.16
C ILE A 14 21.13 0.12 16.72
N SER A 15 22.02 0.11 15.73
CA SER A 15 21.62 0.24 14.32
C SER A 15 20.77 -0.94 13.85
N LEU A 16 21.11 -2.16 14.27
CA LEU A 16 20.32 -3.35 13.98
C LEU A 16 18.93 -3.26 14.62
N PHE A 17 18.85 -2.86 15.89
CA PHE A 17 17.58 -2.70 16.59
C PHE A 17 16.71 -1.63 15.92
N LEU A 18 17.29 -0.49 15.53
CA LEU A 18 16.60 0.58 14.83
C LEU A 18 16.09 0.13 13.45
N GLY A 19 16.88 -0.66 12.72
CA GLY A 19 16.48 -1.23 11.44
C GLY A 19 15.31 -2.20 11.56
N ILE A 20 15.36 -3.11 12.53
CA ILE A 20 14.26 -4.03 12.81
C ILE A 20 13.00 -3.25 13.23
N PHE A 21 13.15 -2.27 14.12
CA PHE A 21 12.05 -1.42 14.56
C PHE A 21 11.40 -0.66 13.39
N TYR A 22 12.21 -0.11 12.48
CA TYR A 22 11.71 0.54 11.26
C TYR A 22 10.89 -0.43 10.39
N LEU A 23 11.39 -1.65 10.15
CA LEU A 23 10.64 -2.64 9.37
C LEU A 23 9.31 -3.01 10.02
N VAL A 24 9.28 -3.16 11.35
CA VAL A 24 8.03 -3.42 12.10
C VAL A 24 7.04 -2.26 11.94
N LEU A 25 7.51 -1.01 12.04
CA LEU A 25 6.66 0.17 11.84
C LEU A 25 6.11 0.24 10.42
N VAL A 26 6.95 0.02 9.40
CA VAL A 26 6.52 -0.01 8.00
C VAL A 26 5.50 -1.12 7.80
N GLN A 27 5.74 -2.30 8.34
CA GLN A 27 4.81 -3.42 8.25
C GLN A 27 3.45 -3.09 8.88
N MET A 28 3.45 -2.44 10.06
CA MET A 28 2.23 -1.96 10.70
C MET A 28 1.47 -0.95 9.84
N LEU A 29 2.19 -0.03 9.19
CA LEU A 29 1.61 0.95 8.26
C LEU A 29 1.15 0.32 6.93
N ASP A 30 1.77 -0.79 6.53
CA ASP A 30 1.40 -1.56 5.34
C ASP A 30 0.13 -2.39 5.53
N PHE A 31 -0.25 -2.68 6.77
CA PHE A 31 -1.55 -3.29 7.10
C PHE A 31 -2.77 -2.35 6.91
N ARG A 32 -2.65 -1.33 6.04
CA ARG A 32 -3.69 -0.35 5.67
C ARG A 32 -4.91 -0.93 4.92
N GLY A 33 -5.07 -2.25 4.91
CA GLY A 33 -6.18 -2.96 4.28
C GLY A 33 -5.89 -3.33 2.83
N GLU A 34 -6.60 -4.35 2.35
CA GLU A 34 -6.58 -4.78 0.96
C GLU A 34 -6.82 -3.58 0.05
N MET A 35 -5.93 -3.38 -0.93
CA MET A 35 -6.17 -2.44 -2.02
C MET A 35 -7.40 -2.94 -2.78
N GLN A 36 -8.58 -2.40 -2.49
CA GLN A 36 -9.75 -2.69 -3.31
C GLN A 36 -9.48 -2.17 -4.72
N PRO A 37 -9.65 -3.02 -5.76
CA PRO A 37 -9.52 -2.56 -7.13
C PRO A 37 -10.53 -1.42 -7.35
N ALA A 38 -10.12 -0.42 -8.13
CA ALA A 38 -11.02 0.64 -8.53
C ALA A 38 -12.30 0.02 -9.12
N PRO A 39 -13.50 0.48 -8.73
CA PRO A 39 -14.75 -0.10 -9.20
C PRO A 39 -14.80 -0.17 -10.73
N VAL A 40 -14.88 -1.38 -11.29
CA VAL A 40 -14.88 -1.60 -12.74
C VAL A 40 -16.25 -1.41 -13.40
N SER A 41 -17.26 -0.91 -12.68
CA SER A 41 -18.63 -0.78 -13.21
C SER A 41 -19.38 0.46 -12.71
N GLN A 42 -18.72 1.60 -12.64
CA GLN A 42 -19.40 2.90 -12.50
C GLN A 42 -19.26 3.72 -13.80
N LEU A 43 -19.61 3.12 -14.95
CA LEU A 43 -20.15 3.95 -16.02
C LEU A 43 -21.56 4.35 -15.56
N PRO A 44 -21.86 5.66 -15.40
CA PRO A 44 -23.19 6.08 -15.01
C PRO A 44 -24.19 5.49 -16.00
N ALA A 45 -25.11 4.64 -15.52
CA ALA A 45 -26.22 4.12 -16.33
C ALA A 45 -27.00 5.25 -17.04
N ALA A 46 -26.93 6.47 -16.48
CA ALA A 46 -27.47 7.70 -17.03
C ALA A 46 -26.88 8.14 -18.39
N ILE A 47 -25.71 7.64 -18.80
CA ILE A 47 -25.18 7.96 -20.14
C ILE A 47 -25.81 7.06 -21.21
N TYR A 48 -26.10 5.78 -20.92
CA TYR A 48 -26.69 4.86 -21.88
C TYR A 48 -28.13 5.20 -22.29
N SER A 49 -28.90 5.89 -21.45
CA SER A 49 -30.28 6.29 -21.79
C SER A 49 -30.35 7.40 -22.84
N ASN A 50 -29.26 8.17 -23.00
CA ASN A 50 -29.21 9.34 -23.89
C ASN A 50 -28.30 9.11 -25.09
N LEU A 51 -27.73 7.91 -25.25
CA LEU A 51 -27.03 7.56 -26.47
C LEU A 51 -28.08 7.40 -27.59
N PRO A 52 -27.93 8.09 -28.72
CA PRO A 52 -28.87 8.00 -29.85
C PRO A 52 -28.95 6.59 -30.47
N PHE A 53 -28.14 5.65 -30.00
CA PHE A 53 -27.97 4.30 -30.51
C PHE A 53 -28.71 3.22 -29.69
N SER A 54 -29.40 3.57 -28.60
CA SER A 54 -30.14 2.59 -27.77
C SER A 54 -31.38 1.99 -28.46
N ASN A 55 -31.93 2.67 -29.46
CA ASN A 55 -33.18 2.27 -30.13
C ASN A 55 -32.95 1.47 -31.43
N GLN A 56 -31.72 1.02 -31.72
CA GLN A 56 -31.38 0.41 -33.02
C GLN A 56 -31.08 -1.09 -32.98
N PHE A 57 -31.12 -1.72 -31.81
CA PHE A 57 -31.04 -3.18 -31.70
C PHE A 57 -32.32 -3.77 -31.12
N PRO A 58 -33.20 -4.36 -31.95
CA PRO A 58 -34.23 -5.25 -31.45
C PRO A 58 -33.55 -6.54 -30.95
N VAL A 59 -33.81 -6.91 -29.70
CA VAL A 59 -33.68 -8.30 -29.24
C VAL A 59 -34.90 -9.07 -29.73
#